data_AF-A0A7X6GGD6-F1
#
_entry.id   AF-A0A7X6GGD6-F1
#
_cell.length_a   1.000
_cell.length_b   1.000
_cell.length_c   1.000
_cell.angle_alpha   90.00
_cell.angle_beta   90.00
_cell.angle_gamma   90.00
#
_symmetry.space_group_name_H-M   'P 1'
#
loop_
_entity.id
_entity.type
_entity.pdbx_description
1 polymer ?
#
loop_
_entity_poly.entity_id
_entity_poly.type
_entity_poly.pdbx_seq_one_letter_code
_entity_poly.pdbx_strand_id
1 'polypeptide(L)'
;MKTKTNTRSPFLLTSCVLLSSLGVAFSSACMAKVNYADNAGFSITNVSESHAPIEVVYSHFIQHVDMWWPKDHTWWKGSLRIDEQAGGCFCETTDTASAAHMHISYVEPNKKVVMTGGLGPLQEMGITGALTWEFTTIEATGPSNDDTKASTTSKTKVTLTYNASGNIHFGGSKATEEDAVNLVNVVDKVQAQQLNALTTFSNEN
;
A
#
# COMPACT_ATOMS: atom_id res chain seq x y z
N MET A 1 80.08 32.67 21.58
CA MET A 1 79.39 33.00 22.85
C MET A 1 77.92 32.69 22.65
N LYS A 2 77.34 31.78 23.47
CA LYS A 2 75.90 31.46 23.55
C LYS A 2 75.11 32.77 23.82
N THR A 3 73.84 33.03 23.47
CA THR A 3 72.65 32.17 23.37
C THR A 3 71.46 32.99 22.81
N LYS A 4 70.63 32.35 21.97
CA LYS A 4 69.15 32.37 21.87
C LYS A 4 68.36 33.68 22.09
N THR A 5 67.69 34.13 21.03
CA THR A 5 66.40 34.84 21.08
C THR A 5 65.30 33.91 20.55
N ASN A 6 64.18 33.86 21.25
CA ASN A 6 63.11 32.87 21.16
C ASN A 6 61.87 33.56 20.58
N THR A 7 61.50 33.26 19.33
CA THR A 7 60.30 33.82 18.68
C THR A 7 59.20 32.75 18.69
N ARG A 8 58.14 32.98 19.46
CA ARG A 8 56.96 32.10 19.52
C ARG A 8 56.09 32.31 18.27
N SER A 9 55.85 31.23 17.54
CA SER A 9 54.86 31.12 16.46
C SER A 9 53.47 30.78 17.06
N PRO A 10 52.36 31.33 16.54
CA PRO A 10 51.03 30.95 16.98
C PRO A 10 50.60 29.61 16.35
N PHE A 11 50.16 28.68 17.19
CA PHE A 11 49.52 27.44 16.79
C PHE A 11 48.22 27.73 16.03
N LEU A 12 48.15 27.27 14.78
CA LEU A 12 46.91 27.18 14.00
C LEU A 12 46.11 25.98 14.51
N LEU A 13 44.94 26.26 15.10
CA LEU A 13 43.94 25.26 15.49
C LEU A 13 43.22 24.77 14.23
N THR A 14 43.55 23.55 13.79
CA THR A 14 42.87 22.83 12.72
C THR A 14 41.51 22.35 13.23
N SER A 15 40.43 23.00 12.80
CA SER A 15 39.05 22.59 13.14
C SER A 15 38.63 21.42 12.27
N CYS A 16 38.44 20.24 12.88
CA CYS A 16 37.84 19.07 12.22
C CYS A 16 36.35 19.32 12.02
N VAL A 17 35.94 19.52 10.77
CA VAL A 17 34.54 19.56 10.39
C VAL A 17 34.02 18.12 10.30
N LEU A 18 33.24 17.70 11.31
CA LEU A 18 32.47 16.45 11.27
C LEU A 18 31.21 16.68 10.41
N LEU A 19 31.26 16.28 9.13
CA LEU A 19 30.09 16.16 8.28
C LEU A 19 29.23 15.00 8.80
N SER A 20 28.14 15.31 9.51
CA SER A 20 27.08 14.34 9.79
C SER A 20 26.22 14.18 8.53
N SER A 21 26.45 13.10 7.78
CA SER A 21 25.60 12.72 6.65
C SER A 21 24.26 12.21 7.17
N LEU A 22 23.24 13.07 7.11
CA LEU A 22 21.84 12.74 7.35
C LEU A 22 21.38 11.81 6.22
N GLY A 23 21.35 10.51 6.47
CA GLY A 23 20.86 9.51 5.52
C GLY A 23 19.38 9.74 5.25
N VAL A 24 19.05 10.25 4.06
CA VAL A 24 17.66 10.36 3.59
C VAL A 24 17.19 8.95 3.26
N ALA A 25 16.36 8.37 4.13
CA ALA A 25 15.65 7.14 3.82
C ALA A 25 14.68 7.42 2.66
N PHE A 26 15.06 7.02 1.44
CA PHE A 26 14.15 6.96 0.31
C PHE A 26 13.10 5.88 0.62
N SER A 27 11.95 6.31 1.15
CA SER A 27 10.74 5.50 1.06
C SER A 27 10.33 5.48 -0.40
N SER A 28 10.46 4.34 -1.05
CA SER A 28 9.90 4.10 -2.37
C SER A 28 8.38 4.30 -2.29
N ALA A 29 7.90 5.49 -2.61
CA ALA A 29 6.48 5.72 -2.81
C ALA A 29 6.07 4.85 -4.01
N CYS A 30 5.32 3.77 -3.75
CA CYS A 30 4.64 3.06 -4.81
C CYS A 30 3.53 3.99 -5.35
N MET A 31 3.81 4.63 -6.48
CA MET A 31 2.77 5.25 -7.31
C MET A 31 2.11 4.13 -8.11
N ALA A 32 0.78 4.06 -8.16
CA ALA A 32 0.14 3.09 -9.04
C ALA A 32 0.54 3.32 -10.49
N LYS A 33 0.44 2.23 -11.25
CA LYS A 33 0.29 2.32 -12.69
C LYS A 33 -1.21 2.50 -13.01
N VAL A 34 -1.61 3.70 -13.42
CA VAL A 34 -2.92 3.91 -14.05
C VAL A 34 -2.87 3.28 -15.43
N ASN A 35 -3.69 2.26 -15.66
CA ASN A 35 -3.75 1.55 -16.94
C ASN A 35 -4.65 2.30 -17.93
N TYR A 36 -5.81 2.80 -17.48
CA TYR A 36 -6.67 3.75 -18.20
C TYR A 36 -7.68 4.41 -17.24
N ALA A 37 -8.25 5.54 -17.64
CA ALA A 37 -9.34 6.22 -16.96
C ALA A 37 -10.16 7.04 -17.96
N ASP A 38 -11.48 6.86 -17.99
CA ASP A 38 -12.42 7.69 -18.75
C ASP A 38 -13.79 7.74 -18.04
N ASN A 39 -14.77 8.39 -18.65
CA ASN A 39 -16.10 8.54 -18.05
C ASN A 39 -16.93 7.24 -17.93
N ALA A 40 -16.45 6.13 -18.50
CA ALA A 40 -17.07 4.81 -18.44
C ALA A 40 -16.34 3.85 -17.48
N GLY A 41 -15.19 4.24 -16.92
CA GLY A 41 -14.49 3.44 -15.93
C GLY A 41 -12.99 3.72 -15.84
N PHE A 42 -12.30 2.87 -15.10
CA PHE A 42 -10.86 2.97 -14.91
C PHE A 42 -10.23 1.62 -14.57
N SER A 43 -8.91 1.57 -14.72
CA SER A 43 -8.07 0.47 -14.25
C SER A 43 -6.81 1.02 -13.61
N ILE A 44 -6.55 0.59 -12.37
CA ILE A 44 -5.36 0.96 -11.59
C ILE A 44 -4.69 -0.28 -11.01
N THR A 45 -3.39 -0.20 -10.75
CA THR A 45 -2.64 -1.26 -10.08
C THR A 45 -1.62 -0.68 -9.11
N ASN A 46 -1.75 -1.06 -7.84
CA ASN A 46 -0.82 -0.76 -6.74
C ASN A 46 -0.03 -2.01 -6.35
N VAL A 47 1.17 -1.81 -5.83
CA VAL A 47 2.04 -2.91 -5.36
C VAL A 47 2.65 -2.52 -4.01
N SER A 48 2.70 -3.45 -3.07
CA SER A 48 3.44 -3.27 -1.82
C SER A 48 4.17 -4.55 -1.44
N GLU A 49 5.24 -4.43 -0.68
CA GLU A 49 6.08 -5.54 -0.26
C GLU A 49 6.12 -5.64 1.27
N SER A 50 6.07 -6.87 1.77
CA SER A 50 6.19 -7.23 3.18
C SER A 50 7.38 -8.17 3.36
N HIS A 51 8.08 -8.01 4.48
CA HIS A 51 9.14 -8.94 4.92
C HIS A 51 8.57 -10.21 5.55
N ALA A 52 7.26 -10.26 5.81
CA ALA A 52 6.61 -11.44 6.35
C ALA A 52 6.37 -12.50 5.26
N PRO A 53 6.34 -13.80 5.63
CA PRO A 53 5.96 -14.89 4.73
C PRO A 53 4.56 -14.72 4.16
N ILE A 54 4.31 -15.30 2.98
CA ILE A 54 3.07 -15.11 2.22
C ILE A 54 1.84 -15.59 3.00
N GLU A 55 1.99 -16.66 3.79
CA GLU A 55 0.97 -17.23 4.66
C GLU A 55 0.56 -16.28 5.79
N VAL A 56 1.52 -15.51 6.32
CA VAL A 56 1.26 -14.49 7.35
C VAL A 56 0.49 -13.33 6.75
N VAL A 57 0.97 -12.78 5.63
CA VAL A 57 0.31 -11.66 4.94
C VAL A 57 -1.09 -12.04 4.49
N TYR A 58 -1.27 -13.24 3.94
CA TYR A 58 -2.58 -13.75 3.53
C TYR A 58 -3.53 -13.95 4.71
N SER A 59 -3.04 -14.55 5.80
CA SER A 59 -3.82 -14.71 7.04
C SER A 59 -4.28 -13.36 7.60
N HIS A 60 -3.38 -12.37 7.66
CA HIS A 60 -3.72 -11.01 8.09
C HIS A 60 -4.73 -10.32 7.17
N PHE A 61 -4.59 -10.50 5.85
CA PHE A 61 -5.55 -10.00 4.89
C PHE A 61 -6.96 -10.53 5.16
N ILE A 62 -7.14 -11.84 5.34
CA ILE A 62 -8.46 -12.44 5.56
C ILE A 62 -8.99 -12.22 6.99
N GLN A 63 -8.20 -12.59 7.99
CA GLN A 63 -8.68 -12.78 9.36
C GLN A 63 -8.61 -11.50 10.21
N HIS A 64 -7.81 -10.53 9.78
CA HIS A 64 -7.46 -9.36 10.60
C HIS A 64 -7.72 -8.02 9.90
N VAL A 65 -8.58 -8.02 8.87
CA VAL A 65 -8.94 -6.80 8.11
C VAL A 65 -9.34 -5.64 9.00
N ASP A 66 -10.03 -5.88 10.11
CA ASP A 66 -10.45 -4.82 11.02
C ASP A 66 -9.31 -4.09 11.73
N MET A 67 -8.16 -4.76 11.87
CA MET A 67 -7.01 -4.24 12.61
C MET A 67 -6.08 -3.39 11.74
N TRP A 68 -5.94 -3.71 10.46
CA TRP A 68 -5.03 -2.98 9.57
C TRP A 68 -5.74 -2.01 8.64
N TRP A 69 -7.02 -2.22 8.33
CA TRP A 69 -7.72 -1.31 7.41
C TRP A 69 -7.87 0.08 8.03
N PRO A 70 -7.49 1.17 7.31
CA PRO A 70 -7.63 2.51 7.84
C PRO A 70 -9.09 2.83 8.18
N LYS A 71 -9.39 3.12 9.45
CA LYS A 71 -10.76 3.38 9.92
C LYS A 71 -11.41 4.60 9.26
N ASP A 72 -10.64 5.58 8.79
CA ASP A 72 -11.20 6.71 8.03
C ASP A 72 -11.68 6.34 6.62
N HIS A 73 -11.42 5.11 6.16
CA HIS A 73 -11.94 4.52 4.92
C HIS A 73 -12.98 3.44 5.20
N THR A 74 -13.86 3.70 6.16
CA THR A 74 -15.01 2.87 6.54
C THR A 74 -16.27 3.73 6.58
N TRP A 75 -17.45 3.11 6.53
CA TRP A 75 -18.72 3.84 6.59
C TRP A 75 -18.98 4.43 7.97
N TRP A 76 -18.66 3.69 9.04
CA TRP A 76 -19.05 4.02 10.40
C TRP A 76 -17.93 3.86 11.43
N LYS A 77 -16.70 3.55 11.00
CA LYS A 77 -15.65 3.01 11.89
C LYS A 77 -16.12 1.72 12.57
N GLY A 78 -16.94 0.94 11.86
CA GLY A 78 -17.48 -0.32 12.33
C GLY A 78 -16.43 -1.44 12.33
N SER A 79 -16.93 -2.66 12.52
CA SER A 79 -16.13 -3.88 12.44
C SER A 79 -16.15 -4.44 11.03
N LEU A 80 -14.96 -4.68 10.48
CA LEU A 80 -14.74 -5.26 9.16
C LEU A 80 -14.50 -6.76 9.26
N ARG A 81 -15.01 -7.51 8.29
CA ARG A 81 -14.70 -8.93 8.10
C ARG A 81 -14.63 -9.29 6.63
N ILE A 82 -13.85 -10.32 6.31
CA ILE A 82 -13.85 -10.97 5.00
C ILE A 82 -14.28 -12.43 5.20
N ASP A 83 -15.38 -12.80 4.57
CA ASP A 83 -15.84 -14.19 4.53
C ASP A 83 -15.11 -14.90 3.36
N GLU A 84 -14.10 -15.73 3.68
CA GLU A 84 -13.17 -16.37 2.72
C GLU A 84 -13.81 -17.51 1.90
N GLN A 85 -14.80 -17.17 1.07
CA GLN A 85 -15.44 -18.12 0.15
C GLN A 85 -16.05 -17.38 -1.03
N ALA A 86 -16.22 -18.04 -2.18
CA ALA A 86 -17.00 -17.47 -3.28
C ALA A 86 -18.45 -17.19 -2.82
N GLY A 87 -18.93 -15.97 -3.08
CA GLY A 87 -20.19 -15.42 -2.56
C GLY A 87 -20.08 -14.82 -1.15
N GLY A 88 -18.91 -14.89 -0.50
CA GLY A 88 -18.67 -14.27 0.81
C GLY A 88 -18.65 -12.74 0.75
N CYS A 89 -18.73 -12.09 1.90
CA CYS A 89 -18.73 -10.63 1.98
C CYS A 89 -17.39 -10.09 2.51
N PHE A 90 -16.88 -9.03 1.88
CA PHE A 90 -16.10 -8.03 2.60
C PHE A 90 -17.08 -7.00 3.17
N CYS A 91 -17.39 -7.15 4.46
CA CYS A 91 -18.50 -6.47 5.11
C CYS A 91 -18.02 -5.57 6.25
N GLU A 92 -18.72 -4.47 6.44
CA GLU A 92 -18.66 -3.63 7.63
C GLU A 92 -19.98 -3.71 8.39
N THR A 93 -19.91 -3.85 9.70
CA THR A 93 -21.09 -3.87 10.57
C THR A 93 -20.93 -3.00 11.80
N THR A 94 -22.05 -2.44 12.26
CA THR A 94 -22.25 -1.91 13.61
C THR A 94 -23.45 -2.63 14.25
N ASP A 95 -23.88 -2.22 15.44
CA ASP A 95 -25.07 -2.77 16.09
C ASP A 95 -26.37 -2.54 15.30
N THR A 96 -26.42 -1.49 14.46
CA THR A 96 -27.64 -1.04 13.78
C THR A 96 -27.51 -0.93 12.26
N ALA A 97 -26.32 -1.15 11.70
CA ALA A 97 -26.07 -0.96 10.27
C ALA A 97 -25.09 -1.99 9.71
N SER A 98 -25.20 -2.25 8.41
CA SER A 98 -24.30 -3.12 7.66
C SER A 98 -24.08 -2.60 6.24
N ALA A 99 -22.86 -2.71 5.74
CA ALA A 99 -22.50 -2.43 4.35
C ALA A 99 -21.63 -3.56 3.81
N ALA A 100 -21.96 -4.05 2.61
CA ALA A 100 -21.03 -4.86 1.84
C ALA A 100 -20.13 -3.92 1.05
N HIS A 101 -18.85 -3.86 1.41
CA HIS A 101 -17.85 -3.13 0.62
C HIS A 101 -17.69 -3.80 -0.74
N MET A 102 -17.50 -5.13 -0.75
CA MET A 102 -17.46 -5.96 -1.95
C MET A 102 -17.88 -7.41 -1.62
N HIS A 103 -18.18 -8.21 -2.65
CA HIS A 103 -18.40 -9.65 -2.51
C HIS A 103 -17.24 -10.43 -3.10
N ILE A 104 -16.84 -11.52 -2.45
CA ILE A 104 -15.78 -12.39 -2.93
C ILE A 104 -16.30 -13.22 -4.10
N SER A 105 -15.62 -13.18 -5.24
CA SER A 105 -15.99 -13.94 -6.45
C SER A 105 -15.03 -15.09 -6.74
N TYR A 106 -13.80 -15.02 -6.26
CA TYR A 106 -12.76 -16.04 -6.41
C TYR A 106 -11.83 -16.04 -5.21
N VAL A 107 -11.46 -17.22 -4.73
CA VAL A 107 -10.44 -17.41 -3.69
C VAL A 107 -9.52 -18.56 -4.08
N GLU A 108 -8.22 -18.30 -4.05
CA GLU A 108 -7.15 -19.29 -4.04
C GLU A 108 -6.18 -18.89 -2.92
N PRO A 109 -6.19 -19.61 -1.77
CA PRO A 109 -5.44 -19.22 -0.60
C PRO A 109 -3.94 -19.00 -0.85
N ASN A 110 -3.37 -18.01 -0.18
CA ASN A 110 -1.95 -17.60 -0.32
C ASN A 110 -1.55 -17.20 -1.75
N LYS A 111 -2.51 -16.91 -2.64
CA LYS A 111 -2.20 -16.59 -4.03
C LYS A 111 -3.07 -15.50 -4.61
N LYS A 112 -4.40 -15.64 -4.57
CA LYS A 112 -5.29 -14.69 -5.23
C LYS A 112 -6.68 -14.65 -4.63
N VAL A 113 -7.20 -13.43 -4.44
CA VAL A 113 -8.61 -13.18 -4.09
C VAL A 113 -9.16 -12.13 -5.05
N VAL A 114 -10.34 -12.39 -5.62
CA VAL A 114 -11.07 -11.41 -6.44
C VAL A 114 -12.34 -11.03 -5.70
N MET A 115 -12.57 -9.72 -5.56
CA MET A 115 -13.77 -9.15 -4.99
C MET A 115 -14.50 -8.32 -6.05
N THR A 116 -15.83 -8.35 -6.08
CA THR A 116 -16.66 -7.61 -7.04
C THR A 116 -17.66 -6.68 -6.37
N GLY A 117 -17.94 -5.56 -7.01
CA GLY A 117 -18.74 -4.45 -6.46
C GLY A 117 -18.12 -3.07 -6.72
N GLY A 118 -18.59 -2.07 -5.99
CA GLY A 118 -18.09 -0.70 -6.01
C GLY A 118 -17.62 -0.28 -4.62
N LEU A 119 -16.39 0.20 -4.47
CA LEU A 119 -15.89 0.67 -3.17
C LEU A 119 -16.45 2.05 -2.81
N GLY A 120 -16.93 2.21 -1.58
CA GLY A 120 -17.37 3.50 -1.03
C GLY A 120 -18.40 4.19 -1.94
N PRO A 121 -18.20 5.48 -2.29
CA PRO A 121 -19.14 6.20 -3.16
C PRO A 121 -19.37 5.55 -4.54
N LEU A 122 -18.42 4.76 -5.05
CA LEU A 122 -18.59 4.07 -6.32
C LEU A 122 -19.78 3.11 -6.30
N GLN A 123 -20.07 2.51 -5.13
CA GLN A 123 -21.24 1.68 -4.90
C GLN A 123 -22.53 2.44 -5.23
N GLU A 124 -22.68 3.64 -4.66
CA GLU A 124 -23.88 4.47 -4.80
C GLU A 124 -23.98 5.11 -6.19
N MET A 125 -22.84 5.31 -6.86
CA MET A 125 -22.79 5.74 -8.25
C MET A 125 -23.27 4.66 -9.24
N GLY A 126 -23.42 3.41 -8.78
CA GLY A 126 -23.73 2.25 -9.63
C GLY A 126 -22.53 1.76 -10.43
N ILE A 127 -21.32 2.16 -10.03
CA ILE A 127 -20.06 1.66 -10.60
C ILE A 127 -19.76 0.31 -9.96
N THR A 128 -19.40 -0.66 -10.80
CA THR A 128 -19.04 -2.01 -10.35
C THR A 128 -17.77 -2.46 -11.03
N GLY A 129 -17.02 -3.34 -10.39
CA GLY A 129 -15.72 -3.75 -10.89
C GLY A 129 -15.17 -4.97 -10.18
N ALA A 130 -13.96 -5.36 -10.58
CA ALA A 130 -13.19 -6.42 -9.96
C ALA A 130 -11.96 -5.84 -9.27
N LEU A 131 -11.86 -6.04 -7.95
CA LEU A 131 -10.69 -5.77 -7.13
C LEU A 131 -9.94 -7.08 -6.90
N THR A 132 -8.78 -7.21 -7.51
CA THR A 132 -7.95 -8.41 -7.45
C THR A 132 -6.77 -8.17 -6.54
N TRP A 133 -6.65 -9.01 -5.51
CA TRP A 133 -5.49 -9.12 -4.64
C TRP A 133 -4.67 -10.32 -5.08
N GLU A 134 -3.39 -10.13 -5.40
CA GLU A 134 -2.45 -11.20 -5.72
C GLU A 134 -1.28 -11.19 -4.76
N PHE A 135 -0.91 -12.36 -4.27
CA PHE A 135 0.16 -12.58 -3.30
C PHE A 135 1.24 -13.42 -4.00
N THR A 136 2.49 -12.96 -3.94
CA THR A 136 3.62 -13.64 -4.59
C THR A 136 4.86 -13.57 -3.72
N THR A 137 5.57 -14.68 -3.58
CA THR A 137 6.90 -14.69 -2.97
C THR A 137 7.91 -14.10 -3.97
N ILE A 138 8.74 -13.18 -3.50
CA ILE A 138 9.85 -12.60 -4.25
C ILE A 138 11.14 -12.75 -3.44
N GLU A 139 12.27 -12.90 -4.12
CA GLU A 139 13.57 -12.96 -3.45
C GLU A 139 14.19 -11.57 -3.40
N ALA A 140 14.68 -11.17 -2.23
CA ALA A 140 15.46 -9.95 -2.05
C ALA A 140 16.91 -10.32 -1.72
N THR A 141 17.83 -9.86 -2.56
CA THR A 141 19.28 -9.94 -2.29
C THR A 141 19.71 -8.71 -1.50
N GLY A 142 20.14 -8.94 -0.26
CA GLY A 142 20.69 -7.89 0.61
C GLY A 142 22.22 -7.87 0.61
N PRO A 143 22.85 -6.78 1.10
CA PRO A 143 24.26 -6.79 1.44
C PRO A 143 24.50 -7.87 2.49
N SER A 144 25.48 -8.73 2.25
CA SER A 144 25.94 -9.69 3.25
C SER A 144 27.10 -9.10 4.02
N ASN A 145 27.18 -9.38 5.32
CA ASN A 145 28.36 -9.09 6.14
C ASN A 145 29.51 -10.09 5.88
N ASP A 146 29.29 -11.05 4.98
CA ASP A 146 30.25 -12.03 4.50
C ASP A 146 30.43 -11.82 2.98
N ASP A 147 31.63 -11.37 2.58
CA ASP A 147 32.02 -11.10 1.18
C ASP A 147 31.87 -12.34 0.27
N THR A 148 31.55 -13.51 0.82
CA THR A 148 31.43 -14.78 0.07
C THR A 148 30.01 -15.34 -0.09
N LYS A 149 28.95 -14.70 0.43
CA LYS A 149 27.57 -15.19 0.22
C LYS A 149 26.52 -14.10 0.29
N ALA A 150 25.85 -13.79 -0.83
CA ALA A 150 24.67 -12.94 -0.81
C ALA A 150 23.58 -13.57 0.06
N SER A 151 23.09 -12.85 1.07
CA SER A 151 21.91 -13.27 1.84
C SER A 151 20.68 -13.06 0.96
N THR A 152 20.01 -14.16 0.62
CA THR A 152 18.73 -14.12 -0.09
C THR A 152 17.63 -14.26 0.96
N THR A 153 16.79 -13.24 1.09
CA THR A 153 15.63 -13.26 1.99
C THR A 153 14.36 -13.21 1.16
N SER A 154 13.48 -14.18 1.33
CA SER A 154 12.17 -14.15 0.69
C SER A 154 11.29 -13.07 1.32
N LYS A 155 10.60 -12.31 0.49
CA LYS A 155 9.58 -11.32 0.84
C LYS A 155 8.25 -11.68 0.18
N THR A 156 7.16 -11.09 0.65
CA THR A 156 5.85 -11.18 0.00
C THR A 156 5.55 -9.89 -0.74
N LYS A 157 5.28 -9.98 -2.04
CA LYS A 157 4.72 -8.89 -2.85
C LYS A 157 3.22 -9.07 -2.96
N VAL A 158 2.47 -8.03 -2.60
CA VAL A 158 1.03 -7.94 -2.77
C VAL A 158 0.73 -6.96 -3.91
N THR A 159 0.04 -7.43 -4.94
CA THR A 159 -0.45 -6.62 -6.06
C THR A 159 -1.95 -6.42 -5.90
N LEU A 160 -2.40 -5.17 -5.97
CA LEU A 160 -3.80 -4.80 -5.91
C LEU A 160 -4.20 -4.16 -7.25
N THR A 161 -5.08 -4.80 -8.01
CA THR A 161 -5.59 -4.26 -9.27
C THR A 161 -7.08 -4.02 -9.16
N TYR A 162 -7.54 -2.80 -9.46
CA TYR A 162 -8.96 -2.48 -9.52
C TYR A 162 -9.36 -2.09 -10.92
N ASN A 163 -10.27 -2.88 -11.51
CA ASN A 163 -10.93 -2.56 -12.78
C ASN A 163 -12.38 -2.19 -12.47
N ALA A 164 -12.71 -0.90 -12.54
CA ALA A 164 -14.04 -0.39 -12.27
C ALA A 164 -14.71 0.08 -13.57
N SER A 165 -16.00 -0.19 -13.71
CA SER A 165 -16.77 0.16 -14.91
C SER A 165 -18.16 0.65 -14.53
N GLY A 166 -18.65 1.63 -15.29
CA GLY A 166 -19.92 2.30 -15.06
C GLY A 166 -19.82 3.79 -15.43
N ASN A 167 -20.96 4.44 -15.58
CA ASN A 167 -20.96 5.88 -15.84
C ASN A 167 -20.45 6.61 -14.60
N ILE A 168 -19.30 7.28 -14.70
CA ILE A 168 -18.85 8.17 -13.65
C ILE A 168 -19.71 9.44 -13.71
N HIS A 169 -20.31 9.81 -12.59
CA HIS A 169 -21.18 10.97 -12.47
C HIS A 169 -21.07 11.61 -11.09
N PHE A 170 -21.30 12.91 -11.02
CA PHE A 170 -21.32 13.66 -9.77
C PHE A 170 -22.61 14.47 -9.72
N GLY A 171 -23.38 14.32 -8.65
CA GLY A 171 -24.68 15.00 -8.51
C GLY A 171 -25.65 14.68 -9.65
N GLY A 172 -25.60 13.47 -10.22
CA GLY A 172 -26.45 13.04 -11.34
C GLY A 172 -26.02 13.56 -12.72
N SER A 173 -24.94 14.32 -12.81
CA SER A 173 -24.37 14.78 -14.08
C SER A 173 -23.17 13.93 -14.47
N LYS A 174 -23.11 13.50 -15.74
CA LYS A 174 -21.98 12.72 -16.25
C LYS A 174 -20.67 13.48 -16.05
N ALA A 175 -19.66 12.79 -15.52
CA ALA A 175 -18.34 13.33 -15.28
C ALA A 175 -17.62 13.67 -16.60
N THR A 176 -16.81 14.72 -16.59
CA THR A 176 -15.84 14.96 -17.66
C THR A 176 -14.69 13.95 -17.60
N GLU A 177 -13.86 13.87 -18.65
CA GLU A 177 -12.65 13.05 -18.61
C GLU A 177 -11.68 13.52 -17.51
N GLU A 178 -11.57 14.84 -17.28
CA GLU A 178 -10.76 15.40 -16.20
C GLU A 178 -11.28 14.99 -14.82
N ASP A 179 -12.59 15.05 -14.60
CA ASP A 179 -13.21 14.58 -13.35
C ASP A 179 -12.96 13.08 -13.12
N ALA A 180 -13.05 12.27 -14.18
CA ALA A 180 -12.75 10.84 -14.10
C ALA A 180 -11.30 10.58 -13.72
N VAL A 181 -10.34 11.28 -14.33
CA VAL A 181 -8.91 11.17 -13.99
C VAL A 181 -8.66 11.61 -12.54
N ASN A 182 -9.28 12.70 -12.10
CA ASN A 182 -9.16 13.18 -10.72
C ASN A 182 -9.70 12.17 -9.71
N LEU A 183 -10.85 11.55 -9.99
CA LEU A 183 -11.39 10.45 -9.19
C LEU A 183 -10.39 9.30 -9.09
N VAL A 184 -9.81 8.88 -10.21
CA VAL A 184 -8.86 7.77 -10.24
C VAL A 184 -7.60 8.06 -9.44
N ASN A 185 -7.10 9.29 -9.47
CA ASN A 185 -5.96 9.70 -8.64
C ASN A 185 -6.29 9.63 -7.13
N VAL A 186 -7.53 9.95 -6.75
CA VAL A 186 -7.99 9.78 -5.35
C VAL A 186 -8.09 8.30 -5.00
N VAL A 187 -8.69 7.47 -5.86
CA VAL A 187 -8.81 6.03 -5.64
C VAL A 187 -7.44 5.38 -5.51
N ASP A 188 -6.49 5.71 -6.40
CA ASP A 188 -5.09 5.25 -6.33
C ASP A 188 -4.47 5.54 -4.96
N LYS A 189 -4.53 6.81 -4.51
CA LYS A 189 -3.96 7.20 -3.22
C LYS A 189 -4.58 6.41 -2.06
N VAL A 190 -5.89 6.21 -2.07
CA VAL A 190 -6.59 5.45 -1.03
C VAL A 190 -6.22 3.97 -1.07
N GLN A 191 -6.15 3.35 -2.24
CA GLN A 191 -5.75 1.95 -2.40
C GLN A 191 -4.29 1.72 -2.00
N ALA A 192 -3.39 2.65 -2.35
CA ALA A 192 -2.00 2.61 -1.91
C ALA A 192 -1.90 2.66 -0.37
N GLN A 193 -2.70 3.52 0.29
CA GLN A 193 -2.75 3.58 1.75
C GLN A 193 -3.24 2.27 2.38
N GLN A 194 -4.33 1.69 1.86
CA GLN A 194 -4.89 0.43 2.35
C GLN A 194 -3.91 -0.73 2.16
N LEU A 195 -3.32 -0.84 0.97
CA LEU A 195 -2.35 -1.87 0.64
C LEU A 195 -1.10 -1.79 1.52
N ASN A 196 -0.58 -0.59 1.75
CA ASN A 196 0.56 -0.37 2.64
C ASN A 196 0.22 -0.66 4.11
N ALA A 197 -1.02 -0.40 4.54
CA ALA A 197 -1.44 -0.71 5.90
C ALA A 197 -1.41 -2.23 6.16
N LEU A 198 -1.85 -3.05 5.20
CA LEU A 198 -1.73 -4.51 5.28
C LEU A 198 -0.27 -4.98 5.40
N THR A 199 0.61 -4.49 4.53
CA THR A 199 2.01 -4.95 4.51
C THR A 199 2.79 -4.46 5.72
N THR A 200 2.54 -3.24 6.19
CA THR A 200 3.10 -2.73 7.45
C THR A 200 2.60 -3.55 8.64
N PHE A 201 1.29 -3.77 8.76
CA PHE A 201 0.71 -4.57 9.84
C PHE A 201 1.33 -5.98 9.89
N SER A 202 1.55 -6.59 8.73
CA SER A 202 2.15 -7.91 8.62
C SER A 202 3.63 -7.97 8.95
N ASN A 203 4.35 -6.85 8.83
CA ASN A 203 5.76 -6.79 9.25
C ASN A 203 5.90 -6.65 10.78
N GLU A 204 4.86 -6.14 11.44
CA GLU A 204 4.90 -5.74 12.85
C GLU A 204 4.24 -6.75 13.79
N ASN A 205 3.48 -7.71 13.26
CA ASN A 205 2.71 -8.71 14.00
C ASN A 205 2.93 -10.11 13.43
#